data_AF-A0A645DP04-F1
#
_entry.id   AF-A0A645DP04-F1
#
_cell.length_a   1.000
_cell.length_b   1.000
_cell.length_c   1.000
_cell.angle_alpha   90.00
_cell.angle_beta   90.00
_cell.angle_gamma   90.00
#
_symmetry.space_group_name_H-M   'P 1'
#
loop_
_entity.id
_entity.type
_entity.pdbx_description
1 polymer ?
#
loop_
_entity_poly.entity_id
_entity_poly.type
_entity_poly.pdbx_seq_one_letter_code
_entity_poly.pdbx_strand_id
1 'polypeptide(L)'
;MQRGSRGYTLVELIVVIAILSVLAGIAILRITAAREEAAKNACYAQRALIAKTYQLALIKNSSILLQDFIDDPASYDPYYAGKQACPSGGTYTASNGKIVCSHEGHDEEVIAGSGTTVEVSSNNLILTIKALAGISKDKKSGIQLNGELKEALNGTFLPVEDYIIEMAFGDEYKGSGLTWRTDSTNKTTVYFAADGGNDWSNWQAYLVVVNGVLYKTTKTHSYSGALVGTNVAQLNALSGDALAARLAKDFEVVGAIDY
;
A
#
# COMPACT_ATOMS: atom_id res chain seq x y z
N MET A 1 -43.53 64.22 -17.62
CA MET A 1 -42.87 63.71 -16.39
C MET A 1 -41.39 64.09 -16.45
N GLN A 2 -40.95 65.10 -15.71
CA GLN A 2 -39.53 65.48 -15.65
C GLN A 2 -38.81 64.63 -14.60
N ARG A 3 -37.78 63.89 -15.02
CA ARG A 3 -36.85 63.19 -14.13
C ARG A 3 -35.73 64.16 -13.76
N GLY A 4 -35.64 64.53 -12.49
CA GLY A 4 -34.51 65.28 -11.95
C GLY A 4 -33.29 64.37 -11.82
N SER A 5 -32.31 64.54 -12.71
CA SER A 5 -30.99 63.91 -12.59
C SER A 5 -30.12 64.77 -11.67
N ARG A 6 -30.04 64.37 -10.38
CA ARG A 6 -29.00 64.86 -9.46
C ARG A 6 -27.67 64.25 -9.89
N GLY A 7 -26.75 65.06 -10.41
CA GLY A 7 -25.39 64.64 -10.75
C GLY A 7 -24.53 64.51 -9.49
N TYR A 8 -23.74 63.44 -9.40
CA TYR A 8 -22.75 63.23 -8.34
C TYR A 8 -21.62 64.26 -8.41
N THR A 9 -21.08 64.68 -7.26
CA THR A 9 -19.96 65.63 -7.20
C THR A 9 -18.61 64.92 -7.44
N LEU A 10 -17.64 65.62 -8.05
CA LEU A 10 -16.29 65.07 -8.30
C LEU A 10 -15.59 64.58 -7.02
N VAL A 11 -15.80 65.29 -5.90
CA VAL A 11 -15.19 64.96 -4.60
C VAL A 11 -15.74 63.63 -4.07
N GLU A 12 -17.03 63.40 -4.22
CA GLU A 12 -17.70 62.19 -3.78
C GLU A 12 -17.18 60.96 -4.53
N LEU A 13 -16.90 61.11 -5.84
CA LEU A 13 -16.25 60.06 -6.62
C LEU A 13 -14.83 59.78 -6.12
N ILE A 14 -14.04 60.82 -5.81
CA ILE A 14 -12.64 60.69 -5.37
C ILE A 14 -12.53 59.96 -4.02
N VAL A 15 -13.40 60.28 -3.06
CA VAL A 15 -13.41 59.61 -1.76
C VAL A 15 -13.79 58.13 -1.90
N VAL A 16 -14.76 57.82 -2.75
CA VAL A 16 -15.18 56.43 -3.00
C VAL A 16 -14.04 55.60 -3.59
N ILE A 17 -13.34 56.10 -4.62
CA ILE A 17 -12.21 55.36 -5.20
C ILE A 17 -11.02 55.23 -4.23
N ALA A 18 -10.81 56.20 -3.34
CA ALA A 18 -9.76 56.16 -2.32
C ALA A 18 -10.03 55.08 -1.25
N ILE A 19 -11.29 54.89 -0.83
CA ILE A 19 -11.65 53.83 0.12
C ILE A 19 -11.59 52.46 -0.56
N LEU A 20 -12.07 52.35 -1.81
CA LEU A 20 -12.03 51.10 -2.57
C LEU A 20 -10.60 50.61 -2.83
N SER A 21 -9.64 51.52 -3.05
CA SER A 21 -8.24 51.14 -3.30
C SER A 21 -7.56 50.55 -2.05
N VAL A 22 -7.81 51.10 -0.86
CA VAL A 22 -7.28 50.59 0.40
C VAL A 22 -7.88 49.23 0.76
N LEU A 23 -9.21 49.08 0.59
CA LEU A 23 -9.90 47.81 0.84
C LEU A 23 -9.43 46.71 -0.13
N ALA A 24 -9.25 47.05 -1.40
CA ALA A 24 -8.71 46.12 -2.39
C ALA A 24 -7.28 45.68 -2.04
N GLY A 25 -6.43 46.60 -1.55
CA GLY A 25 -5.06 46.28 -1.13
C GLY A 25 -4.96 45.25 0.01
N ILE A 26 -5.79 45.39 1.05
CA ILE A 26 -5.78 44.46 2.20
C ILE A 26 -6.34 43.08 1.82
N ALA A 27 -7.33 43.04 0.93
CA ALA A 27 -7.96 41.79 0.48
C ALA A 27 -6.98 40.87 -0.26
N ILE A 28 -6.04 41.43 -1.03
CA ILE A 28 -5.07 40.65 -1.83
C ILE A 28 -4.14 39.83 -0.92
N LEU A 29 -3.67 40.39 0.19
CA LEU A 29 -2.67 39.75 1.06
C LEU A 29 -3.20 38.53 1.82
N ARG A 30 -4.51 38.47 2.12
CA ARG A 30 -5.12 37.34 2.85
C ARG A 30 -5.34 36.11 1.97
N ILE A 31 -5.43 36.30 0.65
CA ILE A 31 -5.84 35.24 -0.28
C ILE A 31 -4.69 34.27 -0.58
N THR A 32 -3.44 34.70 -0.49
CA THR A 32 -2.28 33.88 -0.87
C THR A 32 -2.00 32.75 0.12
N ALA A 33 -1.93 33.04 1.42
CA ALA A 33 -1.68 32.03 2.45
C ALA A 33 -2.80 30.96 2.52
N ALA A 34 -4.07 31.41 2.44
CA ALA A 34 -5.21 30.49 2.41
C ALA A 34 -5.22 29.58 1.17
N ARG A 35 -4.72 30.08 0.02
CA ARG A 35 -4.59 29.28 -1.20
C ARG A 35 -3.50 28.23 -1.09
N GLU A 36 -2.36 28.56 -0.48
CA GLU A 36 -1.25 27.63 -0.29
C GLU A 36 -1.66 26.46 0.61
N GLU A 37 -2.31 26.75 1.73
CA GLU A 37 -2.82 25.71 2.64
C GLU A 37 -3.92 24.86 2.00
N ALA A 38 -4.82 25.48 1.22
CA ALA A 38 -5.83 24.73 0.45
C ALA A 38 -5.19 23.83 -0.63
N ALA A 39 -4.14 24.29 -1.31
CA ALA A 39 -3.42 23.53 -2.31
C ALA A 39 -2.67 22.34 -1.68
N LYS A 40 -2.06 22.55 -0.51
CA LYS A 40 -1.44 21.50 0.31
C LYS A 40 -2.46 20.44 0.72
N ASN A 41 -3.61 20.85 1.26
CA ASN A 41 -4.70 19.92 1.63
C ASN A 41 -5.28 19.17 0.43
N ALA A 42 -5.45 19.83 -0.70
CA ALA A 42 -5.90 19.18 -1.93
C ALA A 42 -4.87 18.17 -2.46
N CYS A 43 -3.57 18.46 -2.33
CA CYS A 43 -2.51 17.50 -2.65
C CYS A 43 -2.63 16.22 -1.81
N TYR A 44 -2.87 16.34 -0.50
CA TYR A 44 -3.09 15.17 0.36
C TYR A 44 -4.33 14.37 -0.03
N ALA A 45 -5.45 15.06 -0.30
CA ALA A 45 -6.67 14.42 -0.73
C ALA A 45 -6.49 13.67 -2.07
N GLN A 46 -5.71 14.22 -3.00
CA GLN A 46 -5.37 13.53 -4.26
C GLN A 46 -4.50 12.31 -4.03
N ARG A 47 -3.48 12.37 -3.18
CA ARG A 47 -2.65 11.19 -2.81
C ARG A 47 -3.52 10.10 -2.17
N ALA A 48 -4.45 10.49 -1.29
CA ALA A 48 -5.46 9.59 -0.71
C ALA A 48 -6.33 8.91 -1.75
N LEU A 49 -6.80 9.71 -2.71
CA LEU A 49 -7.63 9.22 -3.79
C LEU A 49 -6.86 8.23 -4.67
N ILE A 50 -5.65 8.58 -5.12
CA ILE A 50 -4.78 7.71 -5.92
C ILE A 50 -4.54 6.38 -5.21
N ALA A 51 -4.26 6.40 -3.89
CA ALA A 51 -4.08 5.17 -3.12
C ALA A 51 -5.32 4.27 -3.11
N LYS A 52 -6.49 4.85 -2.83
CA LYS A 52 -7.75 4.11 -2.78
C LYS A 52 -8.12 3.55 -4.14
N THR A 53 -7.93 4.31 -5.20
CA THR A 53 -8.24 3.86 -6.56
C THR A 53 -7.20 2.87 -7.08
N TYR A 54 -5.94 2.99 -6.68
CA TYR A 54 -4.93 1.96 -6.91
C TYR A 54 -5.31 0.65 -6.22
N GLN A 55 -5.77 0.68 -4.96
CA GLN A 55 -6.27 -0.53 -4.28
C GLN A 55 -7.46 -1.15 -5.04
N LEU A 56 -8.42 -0.33 -5.50
CA LEU A 56 -9.50 -0.82 -6.35
C LEU A 56 -9.00 -1.40 -7.68
N ALA A 57 -7.95 -0.82 -8.26
CA ALA A 57 -7.33 -1.33 -9.47
C ALA A 57 -6.61 -2.66 -9.21
N LEU A 58 -5.99 -2.86 -8.05
CA LEU A 58 -5.38 -4.13 -7.65
C LEU A 58 -6.39 -5.27 -7.52
N ILE A 59 -7.63 -4.97 -7.12
CA ILE A 59 -8.73 -5.95 -7.10
C ILE A 59 -9.06 -6.42 -8.53
N LYS A 60 -9.01 -5.52 -9.52
CA LYS A 60 -9.27 -5.84 -10.93
C LYS A 60 -8.07 -6.51 -11.61
N ASN A 61 -6.87 -6.07 -11.28
CA ASN A 61 -5.61 -6.56 -11.83
C ASN A 61 -4.51 -6.43 -10.77
N SER A 62 -4.20 -7.55 -10.11
CA SER A 62 -3.26 -7.58 -9.00
C SER A 62 -1.83 -7.27 -9.42
N SER A 63 -1.45 -7.38 -10.70
CA SER A 63 -0.07 -7.17 -11.16
C SER A 63 0.31 -5.71 -11.41
N ILE A 64 -0.61 -4.75 -11.23
CA ILE A 64 -0.32 -3.33 -11.50
C ILE A 64 0.72 -2.83 -10.50
N LEU A 65 1.77 -2.17 -10.98
CA LEU A 65 2.72 -1.47 -10.14
C LEU A 65 2.17 -0.08 -9.79
N LEU A 66 2.43 0.39 -8.57
CA LEU A 66 1.93 1.68 -8.10
C LEU A 66 2.39 2.84 -9.01
N GLN A 67 3.63 2.80 -9.51
CA GLN A 67 4.14 3.83 -10.41
C GLN A 67 3.42 3.83 -11.76
N ASP A 68 3.16 2.65 -12.34
CA ASP A 68 2.44 2.54 -13.62
C ASP A 68 1.01 3.08 -13.49
N PHE A 69 0.35 2.82 -12.35
CA PHE A 69 -0.96 3.39 -12.07
C PHE A 69 -0.93 4.91 -11.90
N ILE A 70 0.11 5.47 -11.27
CA ILE A 70 0.25 6.92 -11.13
C ILE A 70 0.46 7.59 -12.50
N ASP A 71 1.22 6.95 -13.38
CA ASP A 71 1.54 7.50 -14.69
C ASP A 71 0.40 7.41 -15.69
N ASP A 72 -0.39 6.33 -15.64
CA ASP A 72 -1.54 6.12 -16.52
C ASP A 72 -2.70 5.40 -15.81
N PRO A 73 -3.40 6.09 -14.88
CA PRO A 73 -4.47 5.47 -14.12
C PRO A 73 -5.69 5.11 -14.98
N ALA A 74 -5.91 5.80 -16.10
CA ALA A 74 -7.05 5.58 -16.99
C ALA A 74 -6.99 4.22 -17.70
N SER A 75 -5.78 3.70 -17.95
CA SER A 75 -5.56 2.35 -18.48
C SER A 75 -5.96 1.24 -17.51
N TYR A 76 -6.04 1.54 -16.21
CA TYR A 76 -6.34 0.56 -15.16
C TYR A 76 -7.70 0.76 -14.49
N ASP A 77 -8.21 2.00 -14.48
CA ASP A 77 -9.57 2.32 -14.07
C ASP A 77 -10.20 3.38 -15.00
N PRO A 78 -11.15 2.98 -15.89
CA PRO A 78 -11.83 3.89 -16.80
C PRO A 78 -12.63 5.01 -16.13
N TYR A 79 -12.96 4.85 -14.84
CA TYR A 79 -13.70 5.83 -14.06
C TYR A 79 -12.77 6.83 -13.34
N TYR A 80 -11.47 6.63 -13.40
CA TYR A 80 -10.49 7.55 -12.85
C TYR A 80 -10.23 8.70 -13.82
N ALA A 81 -10.26 9.94 -13.32
CA ALA A 81 -10.24 11.18 -14.10
C ALA A 81 -8.88 11.49 -14.76
N GLY A 82 -8.12 10.48 -15.16
CA GLY A 82 -6.79 10.60 -15.74
C GLY A 82 -5.70 10.93 -14.72
N LYS A 83 -4.47 11.13 -15.22
CA LYS A 83 -3.30 11.44 -14.40
C LYS A 83 -3.53 12.72 -13.59
N GLN A 84 -3.41 12.60 -12.27
CA GLN A 84 -3.53 13.73 -11.36
C GLN A 84 -2.19 14.43 -11.21
N ALA A 85 -2.23 15.75 -11.00
CA ALA A 85 -1.07 16.57 -10.70
C ALA A 85 -1.36 17.39 -9.44
N CYS A 86 -0.32 17.63 -8.65
CA CYS A 86 -0.45 18.42 -7.44
C CYS A 86 -0.93 19.84 -7.79
N PRO A 87 -1.93 20.40 -7.08
CA PRO A 87 -2.42 21.75 -7.33
C PRO A 87 -1.35 22.85 -7.22
N SER A 88 -0.26 22.59 -6.49
CA SER A 88 0.90 23.49 -6.39
C SER A 88 1.94 23.27 -7.50
N GLY A 89 1.66 22.43 -8.50
CA GLY A 89 2.52 22.18 -9.66
C GLY A 89 3.53 21.03 -9.51
N GLY A 90 3.45 20.25 -8.43
CA GLY A 90 4.25 19.03 -8.25
C GLY A 90 3.71 17.81 -9.00
N THR A 91 4.55 16.80 -9.16
CA THR A 91 4.17 15.48 -9.69
C THR A 91 4.09 14.45 -8.58
N TYR A 92 3.31 13.39 -8.80
CA TYR A 92 3.23 12.25 -7.90
C TYR A 92 4.14 11.13 -8.37
N THR A 93 4.82 10.47 -7.45
CA THR A 93 5.62 9.27 -7.71
C THR A 93 5.43 8.24 -6.59
N ALA A 94 5.69 6.98 -6.90
CA ALA A 94 5.73 5.90 -5.94
C ALA A 94 7.12 5.84 -5.31
N SER A 95 7.19 5.86 -3.98
CA SER A 95 8.43 5.67 -3.23
C SER A 95 8.13 4.86 -1.98
N ASN A 96 8.78 3.70 -1.81
CA ASN A 96 8.58 2.79 -0.66
C ASN A 96 7.11 2.40 -0.41
N GLY A 97 6.31 2.27 -1.48
CA GLY A 97 4.86 2.03 -1.45
C GLY A 97 4.05 3.15 -0.78
N LYS A 98 4.63 4.36 -0.69
CA LYS A 98 3.91 5.61 -0.46
C LYS A 98 3.81 6.37 -1.78
N ILE A 99 2.78 7.20 -1.90
CA ILE A 99 2.68 8.18 -2.97
C ILE A 99 3.31 9.47 -2.45
N VAL A 100 4.37 9.94 -3.08
CA VAL A 100 5.09 11.17 -2.71
C VAL A 100 4.87 12.25 -3.76
N CYS A 101 4.98 13.52 -3.37
CA CYS A 101 4.77 14.68 -4.20
C CYS A 101 6.07 15.48 -4.33
N SER A 102 6.46 15.83 -5.56
CA SER A 102 7.69 16.57 -5.81
C SER A 102 7.68 18.04 -5.34
N HIS A 103 6.58 18.53 -4.75
CA HIS A 103 6.46 19.91 -4.28
C HIS A 103 6.93 20.03 -2.82
N GLU A 104 7.75 21.04 -2.53
CA GLU A 104 8.31 21.25 -1.19
C GLU A 104 7.19 21.42 -0.13
N GLY A 105 7.36 20.81 1.03
CA GLY A 105 6.40 20.91 2.14
C GLY A 105 5.07 20.14 1.94
N HIS A 106 4.90 19.42 0.83
CA HIS A 106 3.69 18.64 0.53
C HIS A 106 3.80 17.14 0.86
N ASP A 107 4.98 16.69 1.30
CA ASP A 107 5.26 15.31 1.69
C ASP A 107 5.25 15.07 3.20
N GLU A 108 5.07 16.12 3.99
CA GLU A 108 4.93 16.01 5.44
C GLU A 108 3.74 15.12 5.82
N GLU A 109 3.94 14.30 6.85
CA GLU A 109 2.91 13.47 7.45
C GLU A 109 1.97 14.36 8.27
N VAL A 110 0.94 14.87 7.60
CA VAL A 110 -0.06 15.72 8.26
C VAL A 110 -1.15 14.81 8.80
N ILE A 111 -1.20 14.67 10.13
CA ILE A 111 -2.40 14.22 10.84
C ILE A 111 -3.43 15.34 10.70
N ALA A 112 -4.00 15.48 9.50
CA ALA A 112 -5.10 16.39 9.27
C ALA A 112 -6.26 15.90 10.13
N GLY A 113 -7.04 16.82 10.71
CA GLY A 113 -8.23 16.54 11.53
C GLY A 113 -9.37 15.76 10.84
N SER A 114 -9.08 14.99 9.80
CA SER A 114 -9.93 13.95 9.21
C SER A 114 -9.27 12.55 9.15
N GLY A 115 -8.07 12.36 9.73
CA GLY A 115 -7.51 11.02 9.94
C GLY A 115 -7.06 10.27 8.69
N THR A 116 -6.48 10.93 7.70
CA THR A 116 -5.90 10.24 6.52
C THR A 116 -4.38 10.39 6.46
N THR A 117 -3.67 9.55 7.23
CA THR A 117 -2.38 9.04 6.79
C THR A 117 -2.66 8.01 5.69
N VAL A 118 -2.24 8.29 4.46
CA VAL A 118 -2.51 7.41 3.32
C VAL A 118 -1.30 6.51 3.14
N GLU A 119 -1.25 5.46 3.93
CA GLU A 119 -0.37 4.34 3.67
C GLU A 119 -0.99 3.47 2.57
N VAL A 120 -0.32 3.38 1.42
CA VAL A 120 -0.69 2.45 0.34
C VAL A 120 0.02 1.13 0.64
N SER A 121 -0.39 0.45 1.71
CA SER A 121 0.19 -0.81 2.23
C SER A 121 1.25 -1.45 1.31
N SER A 122 2.52 -1.21 1.63
CA SER A 122 3.69 -1.86 1.04
C SER A 122 3.78 -3.31 1.53
N ASN A 123 2.78 -4.12 1.22
CA ASN A 123 2.76 -5.48 1.72
C ASN A 123 3.71 -6.35 0.89
N ASN A 124 4.84 -6.77 1.47
CA ASN A 124 5.83 -7.63 0.83
C ASN A 124 5.25 -9.01 0.47
N LEU A 125 4.20 -9.45 1.17
CA LEU A 125 3.40 -10.62 0.77
C LEU A 125 2.69 -10.34 -0.55
N ILE A 126 2.07 -9.17 -0.71
CA ILE A 126 1.41 -8.77 -1.97
C ILE A 126 2.44 -8.72 -3.10
N LEU A 127 3.60 -8.11 -2.89
CA LEU A 127 4.68 -8.10 -3.90
C LEU A 127 5.13 -9.52 -4.27
N THR A 128 5.23 -10.42 -3.29
CA THR A 128 5.57 -11.83 -3.50
C THR A 128 4.50 -12.56 -4.31
N ILE A 129 3.22 -12.33 -4.00
CA ILE A 129 2.06 -12.88 -4.74
C ILE A 129 2.10 -12.43 -6.21
N LYS A 130 2.34 -11.14 -6.45
CA LYS A 130 2.43 -10.57 -7.81
C LYS A 130 3.56 -11.18 -8.62
N ALA A 131 4.74 -11.29 -8.02
CA ALA A 131 5.90 -11.90 -8.67
C ALA A 131 5.62 -13.36 -9.07
N LEU A 132 5.01 -14.15 -8.17
CA LEU A 132 4.61 -15.53 -8.46
C LEU A 132 3.57 -15.61 -9.59
N ALA A 133 2.58 -14.73 -9.60
CA ALA A 133 1.56 -14.71 -10.65
C ALA A 133 2.19 -14.49 -12.03
N GLY A 134 3.22 -13.65 -12.13
CA GLY A 134 4.01 -13.44 -13.35
C GLY A 134 4.72 -14.71 -13.82
N ILE A 135 5.32 -15.45 -12.89
CA ILE A 135 6.03 -16.72 -13.14
C ILE A 135 5.08 -17.83 -13.60
N SER A 136 3.89 -17.93 -12.99
CA SER A 136 2.94 -19.02 -13.24
C SER A 136 2.27 -18.99 -14.63
N LYS A 137 2.41 -17.90 -15.39
CA LYS A 137 1.81 -17.77 -16.74
C LYS A 137 2.50 -18.67 -17.78
N ASP A 138 3.72 -19.12 -17.51
CA ASP A 138 4.52 -19.96 -18.41
C ASP A 138 4.67 -21.41 -17.90
N LYS A 139 3.65 -21.93 -17.20
CA LYS A 139 3.64 -23.27 -16.56
C LYS A 139 4.21 -24.38 -17.45
N LYS A 140 5.49 -24.69 -17.27
CA LYS A 140 6.09 -25.97 -17.61
C LYS A 140 6.09 -26.82 -16.34
N SER A 141 5.67 -28.08 -16.45
CA SER A 141 5.75 -29.03 -15.33
C SER A 141 7.21 -29.16 -14.86
N GLY A 142 7.46 -29.03 -13.55
CA GLY A 142 8.80 -29.21 -12.95
C GLY A 142 9.57 -27.93 -12.57
N ILE A 143 8.92 -26.76 -12.65
CA ILE A 143 9.49 -25.47 -12.24
C ILE A 143 9.75 -25.40 -10.72
N GLN A 144 10.92 -24.89 -10.33
CA GLN A 144 11.25 -24.56 -8.93
C GLN A 144 10.80 -23.14 -8.60
N LEU A 145 9.55 -22.98 -8.14
CA LEU A 145 8.90 -21.68 -7.94
C LEU A 145 9.69 -20.70 -7.05
N ASN A 146 10.33 -21.18 -5.98
CA ASN A 146 11.14 -20.33 -5.11
C ASN A 146 12.43 -19.82 -5.79
N GLY A 147 13.01 -20.61 -6.70
CA GLY A 147 14.17 -20.17 -7.48
C GLY A 147 13.79 -19.04 -8.43
N GLU A 148 12.72 -19.23 -9.20
CA GLU A 148 12.21 -18.23 -10.13
C GLU A 148 11.67 -16.99 -9.42
N LEU A 149 11.01 -17.17 -8.26
CA LEU A 149 10.56 -16.06 -7.43
C LEU A 149 11.75 -15.23 -6.93
N LYS A 150 12.82 -15.88 -6.49
CA LYS A 150 14.04 -15.20 -6.05
C LYS A 150 14.68 -14.43 -7.21
N GLU A 151 14.72 -15.00 -8.41
CA GLU A 151 15.22 -14.32 -9.60
C GLU A 151 14.36 -13.11 -9.98
N ALA A 152 13.03 -13.26 -9.95
CA ALA A 152 12.08 -12.18 -10.20
C ALA A 152 12.17 -11.04 -9.17
N LEU A 153 12.64 -11.35 -7.96
CA LEU A 153 12.88 -10.39 -6.88
C LEU A 153 14.35 -9.94 -6.81
N ASN A 154 15.07 -9.95 -7.94
CA ASN A 154 16.46 -9.50 -8.04
C ASN A 154 17.43 -10.24 -7.12
N GLY A 155 17.22 -11.55 -6.94
CA GLY A 155 18.12 -12.43 -6.21
C GLY A 155 17.89 -12.49 -4.70
N THR A 156 16.90 -11.79 -4.14
CA THR A 156 16.62 -11.76 -2.69
C THR A 156 15.12 -11.87 -2.41
N PHE A 157 14.72 -12.74 -1.48
CA PHE A 157 13.32 -12.79 -1.04
C PHE A 157 12.97 -11.56 -0.20
N LEU A 158 11.71 -11.13 -0.28
CA LEU A 158 11.25 -9.97 0.47
C LEU A 158 11.08 -10.33 1.96
N PRO A 159 11.47 -9.44 2.89
CA PRO A 159 11.30 -9.67 4.30
C PRO A 159 9.82 -9.64 4.68
N VAL A 160 9.45 -10.38 5.72
CA VAL A 160 8.17 -10.19 6.40
C VAL A 160 8.22 -8.89 7.17
N GLU A 161 7.14 -8.12 7.08
CA GLU A 161 7.01 -6.84 7.72
C GLU A 161 6.82 -6.98 9.23
N ASP A 162 7.46 -6.09 9.98
CA ASP A 162 7.47 -6.15 11.44
C ASP A 162 6.06 -6.15 12.04
N TYR A 163 5.11 -5.41 11.45
CA TYR A 163 3.70 -5.39 11.91
C TYR A 163 3.01 -6.76 11.78
N ILE A 164 3.39 -7.59 10.79
CA ILE A 164 2.85 -8.95 10.64
C ILE A 164 3.46 -9.86 11.70
N ILE A 165 4.74 -9.70 12.00
CA ILE A 165 5.44 -10.46 13.04
C ILE A 165 4.86 -10.12 14.42
N GLU A 166 4.68 -8.84 14.73
CA GLU A 166 4.08 -8.37 15.99
C GLU A 166 2.63 -8.84 16.14
N MET A 167 1.81 -8.74 15.08
CA MET A 167 0.43 -9.22 15.11
C MET A 167 0.35 -10.73 15.35
N ALA A 168 1.25 -11.51 14.74
CA ALA A 168 1.24 -12.96 14.90
C ALA A 168 1.80 -13.40 16.25
N PHE A 169 2.99 -12.93 16.61
CA PHE A 169 3.76 -13.48 17.73
C PHE A 169 3.92 -12.53 18.92
N GLY A 170 3.63 -11.25 18.78
CA GLY A 170 3.97 -10.25 19.78
C GLY A 170 5.45 -10.35 20.17
N ASP A 171 5.72 -10.41 21.47
CA ASP A 171 7.08 -10.56 22.01
C ASP A 171 7.66 -11.98 21.93
N GLU A 172 6.89 -12.99 21.49
CA GLU A 172 7.30 -14.40 21.51
C GLU A 172 8.36 -14.72 20.44
N TYR A 173 8.34 -14.01 19.31
CA TYR A 173 9.31 -14.21 18.24
C TYR A 173 10.62 -13.47 18.55
N LYS A 174 11.67 -14.24 18.86
CA LYS A 174 13.03 -13.73 19.12
C LYS A 174 14.02 -13.98 17.97
N GLY A 175 13.53 -14.54 16.85
CA GLY A 175 14.32 -14.74 15.64
C GLY A 175 14.44 -13.46 14.81
N SER A 176 15.17 -13.52 13.70
CA SER A 176 15.27 -12.43 12.73
C SER A 176 15.36 -12.97 11.30
N GLY A 177 15.05 -12.12 10.31
CA GLY A 177 15.26 -12.44 8.90
C GLY A 177 14.22 -13.38 8.29
N LEU A 178 12.95 -13.30 8.70
CA LEU A 178 11.87 -13.99 8.01
C LEU A 178 11.67 -13.37 6.62
N THR A 179 11.56 -14.24 5.62
CA THR A 179 11.33 -13.83 4.23
C THR A 179 10.15 -14.58 3.64
N TRP A 180 9.36 -13.89 2.81
CA TRP A 180 8.23 -14.47 2.10
C TRP A 180 8.69 -15.40 0.98
N ARG A 181 8.12 -16.59 0.96
CA ARG A 181 8.37 -17.67 0.02
C ARG A 181 7.05 -18.28 -0.43
N THR A 182 7.11 -19.17 -1.41
CA THR A 182 5.92 -19.82 -1.94
C THR A 182 6.13 -21.28 -2.28
N ASP A 183 5.05 -22.04 -2.19
CA ASP A 183 4.94 -23.37 -2.75
C ASP A 183 3.56 -23.56 -3.36
N SER A 184 3.48 -24.05 -4.59
CA SER A 184 2.22 -24.17 -5.31
C SER A 184 2.16 -25.45 -6.12
N THR A 185 1.00 -26.11 -6.07
CA THR A 185 0.61 -27.12 -7.06
C THR A 185 -0.68 -26.70 -7.75
N ASN A 186 -1.20 -27.56 -8.62
CA ASN A 186 -2.55 -27.40 -9.19
C ASN A 186 -3.68 -27.47 -8.14
N LYS A 187 -3.39 -27.88 -6.90
CA LYS A 187 -4.39 -27.99 -5.83
C LYS A 187 -4.44 -26.73 -4.97
N THR A 188 -3.29 -26.30 -4.45
CA THR A 188 -3.20 -25.20 -3.48
C THR A 188 -1.91 -24.40 -3.69
N THR A 189 -2.01 -23.08 -3.54
CA THR A 189 -0.86 -22.17 -3.40
C THR A 189 -0.72 -21.80 -1.94
N VAL A 190 0.50 -21.92 -1.44
CA VAL A 190 0.90 -21.59 -0.07
C VAL A 190 1.93 -20.48 -0.16
N TYR A 191 1.75 -19.44 0.65
CA TYR A 191 2.80 -18.47 0.94
C TYR A 191 3.26 -18.69 2.37
N PHE A 192 4.55 -18.58 2.62
CA PHE A 192 5.07 -18.84 3.96
C PHE A 192 6.30 -18.01 4.27
N ALA A 193 6.47 -17.70 5.55
CA ALA A 193 7.60 -16.96 6.09
C ALA A 193 8.62 -17.92 6.68
N ALA A 194 9.87 -17.84 6.21
CA ALA A 194 10.92 -18.71 6.69
C ALA A 194 12.24 -17.95 6.94
N ASP A 195 13.03 -18.45 7.88
CA ASP A 195 14.39 -18.01 8.13
C ASP A 195 15.35 -18.59 7.07
N GLY A 196 16.50 -17.96 6.87
CA GLY A 196 17.31 -18.02 5.64
C GLY A 196 17.72 -19.41 5.11
N GLY A 197 17.70 -20.49 5.89
CA GLY A 197 18.17 -21.82 5.47
C GLY A 197 17.02 -22.80 5.31
N ASN A 198 16.82 -23.40 4.11
CA ASN A 198 15.70 -24.30 3.87
C ASN A 198 15.91 -25.22 2.65
N ASP A 199 16.40 -26.43 2.90
CA ASP A 199 16.43 -27.55 1.94
C ASP A 199 15.01 -27.94 1.51
N TRP A 200 14.83 -28.31 0.24
CA TRP A 200 13.51 -28.60 -0.38
C TRP A 200 12.63 -29.62 0.37
N SER A 201 13.21 -30.46 1.24
CA SER A 201 12.49 -31.45 2.06
C SER A 201 12.19 -30.99 3.49
N ASN A 202 12.76 -29.86 3.93
CA ASN A 202 12.75 -29.44 5.33
C ASN A 202 12.30 -27.99 5.55
N TRP A 203 11.49 -27.42 4.64
CA TRP A 203 11.02 -26.04 4.75
C TRP A 203 10.30 -25.77 6.07
N GLN A 204 10.94 -24.99 6.95
CA GLN A 204 10.40 -24.59 8.24
C GLN A 204 9.75 -23.21 8.12
N ALA A 205 8.42 -23.18 8.27
CA ALA A 205 7.65 -21.94 8.22
C ALA A 205 7.24 -21.48 9.62
N TYR A 206 7.42 -20.19 9.88
CA TYR A 206 6.88 -19.54 11.08
C TYR A 206 5.48 -19.02 10.82
N LEU A 207 5.26 -18.42 9.65
CA LEU A 207 3.95 -17.97 9.20
C LEU A 207 3.56 -18.69 7.91
N VAL A 208 2.28 -18.95 7.76
CA VAL A 208 1.69 -19.56 6.57
C VAL A 208 0.45 -18.78 6.19
N VAL A 209 0.33 -18.43 4.91
CA VAL A 209 -0.84 -17.80 4.33
C VAL A 209 -1.42 -18.73 3.27
N VAL A 210 -2.66 -19.16 3.51
CA VAL A 210 -3.41 -20.01 2.59
C VAL A 210 -4.84 -19.52 2.54
N ASN A 211 -5.36 -19.31 1.33
CA ASN A 211 -6.73 -18.84 1.08
C ASN A 211 -7.11 -17.58 1.87
N GLY A 212 -6.24 -16.57 1.94
CA GLY A 212 -6.54 -15.30 2.64
C GLY A 212 -6.34 -15.32 4.14
N VAL A 213 -6.00 -16.47 4.73
CA VAL A 213 -5.89 -16.63 6.19
C VAL A 213 -4.43 -16.78 6.58
N LEU A 214 -4.00 -15.99 7.57
CA LEU A 214 -2.70 -16.10 8.20
C LEU A 214 -2.74 -17.07 9.37
N TYR A 215 -1.78 -17.96 9.37
CA TYR A 215 -1.52 -18.94 10.39
C TYR A 215 -0.12 -18.74 10.96
N LYS A 216 0.04 -18.96 12.26
CA LYS A 216 1.35 -18.95 12.94
C LYS A 216 1.68 -20.33 13.52
N THR A 217 2.96 -20.68 13.54
CA THR A 217 3.44 -21.93 14.12
C THR A 217 3.17 -21.97 15.63
N THR A 218 2.73 -23.11 16.14
CA THR A 218 2.57 -23.36 17.58
C THR A 218 3.73 -24.17 18.16
N LYS A 219 4.71 -24.54 17.31
CA LYS A 219 5.84 -25.35 17.75
C LYS A 219 6.86 -24.52 18.52
N THR A 220 7.27 -25.07 19.65
CA THR A 220 8.35 -24.56 20.47
C THR A 220 9.38 -25.65 20.72
N HIS A 221 10.64 -25.25 20.87
CA HIS A 221 11.70 -26.16 21.30
C HIS A 221 11.47 -26.61 22.75
N SER A 222 11.46 -27.93 22.99
CA SER A 222 11.03 -28.53 24.26
C SER A 222 11.80 -28.06 25.51
N TYR A 223 13.05 -27.60 25.34
CA TYR A 223 13.91 -27.22 26.46
C TYR A 223 14.02 -25.70 26.67
N SER A 224 13.85 -24.90 25.62
CA SER A 224 14.03 -23.43 25.69
C SER A 224 12.73 -22.65 25.58
N GLY A 225 11.64 -23.30 25.15
CA GLY A 225 10.36 -22.63 24.88
C GLY A 225 10.40 -21.68 23.67
N ALA A 226 11.53 -21.59 22.97
CA ALA A 226 11.66 -20.73 21.80
C ALA A 226 10.81 -21.25 20.64
N LEU A 227 10.13 -20.34 19.94
CA LEU A 227 9.39 -20.67 18.72
C LEU A 227 10.32 -21.30 17.69
N VAL A 228 9.83 -22.36 17.07
CA VAL A 228 10.50 -23.01 15.94
C VAL A 228 9.55 -23.12 14.77
N GLY A 229 10.10 -23.00 13.57
CA GLY A 229 9.31 -23.19 12.36
C GLY A 229 8.69 -24.59 12.31
N THR A 230 7.57 -24.67 11.60
CA THR A 230 6.87 -25.93 11.33
C THR A 230 7.12 -26.35 9.89
N ASN A 231 7.41 -27.64 9.70
CA ASN A 231 7.59 -28.19 8.36
C ASN A 231 6.31 -28.03 7.52
N VAL A 232 6.43 -27.39 6.36
CA VAL A 232 5.34 -27.15 5.41
C VAL A 232 5.49 -27.93 4.10
N ALA A 233 6.38 -28.93 4.07
CA ALA A 233 6.56 -29.76 2.89
C ALA A 233 5.23 -30.42 2.50
N GLN A 234 4.95 -30.43 1.19
CA GLN A 234 3.75 -31.03 0.59
C GLN A 234 2.41 -30.42 1.04
N LEU A 235 2.42 -29.32 1.79
CA LEU A 235 1.19 -28.62 2.19
C LEU A 235 0.40 -28.15 0.95
N ASN A 236 1.13 -27.74 -0.09
CA ASN A 236 0.63 -27.39 -1.43
C ASN A 236 -0.16 -28.52 -2.14
N ALA A 237 0.01 -29.80 -1.73
CA ALA A 237 -0.62 -30.97 -2.34
C ALA A 237 -1.95 -31.37 -1.66
N LEU A 238 -2.28 -30.69 -0.55
CA LEU A 238 -3.51 -30.88 0.21
C LEU A 238 -4.52 -29.78 -0.14
N SER A 239 -5.81 -30.09 -0.01
CA SER A 239 -6.91 -29.13 -0.14
C SER A 239 -8.08 -29.54 0.74
N GLY A 240 -9.04 -28.63 0.96
CA GLY A 240 -10.23 -28.89 1.78
C GLY A 240 -9.90 -29.36 3.20
N ASP A 241 -10.64 -30.36 3.69
CA ASP A 241 -10.53 -30.86 5.07
C ASP A 241 -9.13 -31.42 5.40
N ALA A 242 -8.45 -32.03 4.43
CA ALA A 242 -7.11 -32.58 4.65
C ALA A 242 -6.07 -31.47 4.90
N LEU A 243 -6.21 -30.34 4.21
CA LEU A 243 -5.37 -29.17 4.43
C LEU A 243 -5.68 -28.52 5.79
N ALA A 244 -6.97 -28.35 6.11
CA ALA A 244 -7.41 -27.79 7.38
C ALA A 244 -6.91 -28.62 8.57
N ALA A 245 -7.03 -29.95 8.50
CA ALA A 245 -6.53 -30.87 9.52
C ALA A 245 -4.99 -30.80 9.68
N ARG A 246 -4.26 -30.63 8.56
CA ARG A 246 -2.79 -30.50 8.60
C ARG A 246 -2.35 -29.18 9.25
N LEU A 247 -3.04 -28.09 8.97
CA LEU A 247 -2.79 -26.78 9.56
C LEU A 247 -3.12 -26.80 11.06
N ALA A 248 -4.30 -27.29 11.45
CA ALA A 248 -4.76 -27.31 12.84
C ALA A 248 -3.86 -28.12 13.80
N LYS A 249 -2.98 -28.98 13.28
CA LYS A 249 -2.06 -29.77 14.10
C LYS A 249 -0.93 -28.93 14.71
N ASP A 250 -0.34 -28.04 13.91
CA ASP A 250 0.92 -27.36 14.24
C ASP A 250 0.85 -25.83 14.01
N PHE A 251 -0.32 -25.32 13.63
CA PHE A 251 -0.56 -23.91 13.40
C PHE A 251 -1.85 -23.45 14.08
N GLU A 252 -1.87 -22.18 14.45
CA GLU A 252 -3.06 -21.48 14.90
C GLU A 252 -3.37 -20.28 14.01
N VAL A 253 -4.65 -19.93 13.93
CA VAL A 253 -5.12 -18.80 13.12
C VAL A 253 -4.77 -17.50 13.82
N VAL A 254 -4.09 -16.60 13.10
CA VAL A 254 -3.85 -15.23 13.54
C VAL A 254 -5.02 -14.35 13.15
N GLY A 255 -5.46 -14.46 11.89
CA GLY A 255 -6.54 -13.67 11.34
C GLY A 255 -6.58 -13.73 9.82
N ALA A 256 -7.55 -13.03 9.24
CA ALA A 256 -7.55 -12.78 7.80
C ALA A 256 -6.47 -11.73 7.48
N ILE A 257 -5.76 -11.93 6.38
CA ILE A 257 -4.93 -10.87 5.78
C ILE A 257 -5.63 -10.43 4.51
N ASP A 258 -5.97 -9.14 4.46
CA ASP A 258 -6.35 -8.49 3.21
C ASP A 258 -5.08 -8.25 2.40
N TYR A 259 -4.91 -9.01 1.32
CA TYR A 259 -3.86 -8.86 0.32
C TYR A 259 -4.45 -8.76 -1.09
#